data_AF-A0A9X2D107-F1
#
_entry.id   AF-A0A9X2D107-F1
#
_cell.length_a   1.000
_cell.length_b   1.000
_cell.length_c   1.000
_cell.angle_alpha   90.00
_cell.angle_beta   90.00
_cell.angle_gamma   90.00
#
_symmetry.space_group_name_H-M   'P 1'
#
loop_
_entity.id
_entity.type
_entity.pdbx_description
1 polymer ?
#
loop_
_entity_poly.entity_id
_entity_poly.type
_entity_poly.pdbx_seq_one_letter_code
_entity_poly.pdbx_strand_id
1 'polypeptide(L)'
;MSFAWPPFHHWRFERFLTATASQLADNHPVTVHCNTLFDTLFDEEVRVAGHADPQTGYIVIQYPRCSLLMDYIAHPDRASKEEIISLNTFTHESMHARGEYNEAKTECQAVQRNYRAAKLLGVPDGIAKQNALDYYKNYYLMRSDSYFSKECSPDKKMDEHLSDSTWNE
;
A
#
# COMPACT_ATOMS: atom_id res chain seq x y z
N MET A 1 31.17 6.43 -17.39
CA MET A 1 29.78 6.32 -17.91
C MET A 1 28.85 6.60 -16.74
N SER A 2 28.07 7.67 -16.86
CA SER A 2 27.41 8.35 -15.73
C SER A 2 26.32 7.51 -15.06
N PHE A 3 26.39 7.43 -13.73
CA PHE A 3 25.44 6.81 -12.80
C PHE A 3 24.12 7.60 -12.69
N ALA A 4 23.35 7.69 -13.79
CA ALA A 4 22.02 8.33 -13.78
C ALA A 4 20.87 7.34 -13.47
N TRP A 5 21.19 6.07 -13.20
CA TRP A 5 20.21 4.97 -13.15
C TRP A 5 19.27 5.00 -11.93
N PRO A 6 19.74 5.18 -10.68
CA PRO A 6 18.87 5.10 -9.51
C PRO A 6 17.77 6.18 -9.43
N PRO A 7 18.08 7.50 -9.61
CA PRO A 7 17.07 8.54 -9.43
C PRO A 7 16.02 8.53 -10.54
N PHE A 8 16.39 8.15 -11.77
CA PHE A 8 15.44 8.05 -12.87
C PHE A 8 14.46 6.88 -12.66
N HIS A 9 14.94 5.74 -12.16
CA HIS A 9 14.09 4.60 -11.83
C HIS A 9 13.11 4.92 -10.70
N HIS A 10 13.57 5.57 -9.63
CA HIS A 10 12.69 6.02 -8.54
C HIS A 10 11.64 7.01 -9.03
N TRP A 11 12.03 8.06 -9.77
CA TRP A 11 11.08 9.04 -10.29
C TRP A 11 10.01 8.41 -11.19
N ARG A 12 10.41 7.49 -12.08
CA ARG A 12 9.45 6.76 -12.93
C ARG A 12 8.50 5.92 -12.08
N PHE A 13 9.03 5.27 -11.04
CA PHE A 13 8.24 4.44 -10.14
C PHE A 13 7.26 5.26 -9.29
N GLU A 14 7.69 6.38 -8.71
CA GLU A 14 6.84 7.32 -7.98
C GLU A 14 5.69 7.85 -8.84
N ARG A 15 5.95 8.16 -10.12
CA ARG A 15 4.88 8.57 -11.05
C ARG A 15 3.88 7.45 -11.32
N PHE A 16 4.35 6.21 -11.42
CA PHE A 16 3.50 5.04 -11.58
C PHE A 16 2.65 4.79 -10.32
N LEU A 17 3.26 4.86 -9.13
CA LEU A 17 2.57 4.77 -7.85
C LEU A 17 1.56 5.91 -7.69
N THR A 18 1.90 7.13 -8.07
CA THR A 18 0.99 8.29 -8.03
C THR A 18 -0.27 8.06 -8.85
N ALA A 19 -0.12 7.58 -10.09
CA ALA A 19 -1.27 7.27 -10.95
C ALA A 19 -2.13 6.13 -10.40
N THR A 20 -1.51 5.14 -9.75
CA THR A 20 -2.21 4.01 -9.13
C THR A 20 -2.92 4.44 -7.85
N ALA A 21 -2.26 5.21 -6.99
CA ALA A 21 -2.80 5.73 -5.74
C ALA A 21 -3.98 6.66 -6.00
N SER A 22 -3.92 7.50 -7.04
CA SER A 22 -5.07 8.32 -7.44
C SER A 22 -6.28 7.47 -7.81
N GLN A 23 -6.09 6.36 -8.54
CA GLN A 23 -7.19 5.42 -8.84
C GLN A 23 -7.74 4.72 -7.58
N LEU A 24 -6.86 4.33 -6.65
CA LEU A 24 -7.27 3.73 -5.37
C LEU A 24 -8.02 4.73 -4.49
N ALA A 25 -7.60 6.00 -4.51
CA ALA A 25 -8.18 7.11 -3.78
C ALA A 25 -9.39 7.71 -4.52
N ASP A 26 -10.14 6.94 -5.31
CA ASP A 26 -11.36 7.40 -6.01
C ASP A 26 -11.13 8.67 -6.87
N ASN A 27 -9.96 8.77 -7.51
CA ASN A 27 -9.47 9.89 -8.34
C ASN A 27 -9.22 11.21 -7.59
N HIS A 28 -8.97 11.17 -6.29
CA HIS A 28 -8.46 12.34 -5.57
C HIS A 28 -7.05 12.72 -6.08
N PRO A 29 -6.67 14.01 -6.01
CA PRO A 29 -5.30 14.43 -6.27
C PRO A 29 -4.36 13.76 -5.26
N VAL A 30 -3.41 12.98 -5.75
CA VAL A 30 -2.43 12.27 -4.93
C VAL A 30 -1.04 12.51 -5.50
N THR A 31 -0.02 12.53 -4.66
CA THR A 31 1.39 12.48 -5.08
C THR A 31 2.13 11.53 -4.16
N VAL A 32 2.86 10.57 -4.73
CA VAL A 32 3.65 9.60 -3.96
C VAL A 32 5.13 9.94 -4.05
N HIS A 33 5.79 9.93 -2.90
CA HIS A 33 7.23 10.04 -2.76
C HIS A 33 7.80 8.81 -2.05
N CYS A 34 8.90 8.28 -2.57
CA CYS A 34 9.65 7.19 -2.00
C CYS A 34 10.88 7.74 -1.27
N ASN A 35 10.85 7.76 0.06
CA ASN A 35 12.01 8.17 0.84
C ASN A 35 13.19 7.23 0.58
N THR A 36 14.37 7.82 0.41
CA THR A 36 15.64 7.10 0.37
C THR A 36 16.20 6.90 1.77
N LEU A 37 17.22 6.04 1.91
CA LEU A 37 17.95 5.87 3.17
C LEU A 37 18.48 7.20 3.72
N PHE A 38 18.87 8.14 2.85
CA PHE A 38 19.33 9.47 3.26
C PHE A 38 18.18 10.32 3.78
N ASP A 39 17.00 10.29 3.15
CA ASP A 39 15.83 11.04 3.61
C ASP A 39 15.36 10.52 4.98
N THR A 40 15.31 9.20 5.17
CA THR A 40 14.93 8.57 6.45
C THR A 40 15.92 8.86 7.59
N LEU A 41 17.19 9.18 7.32
CA LEU A 41 18.17 9.59 8.35
C LEU A 41 17.92 11.01 8.88
N PHE A 42 17.22 11.85 8.12
CA PHE A 42 16.88 13.23 8.48
C PHE A 42 15.38 13.42 8.75
N ASP A 43 14.59 12.37 8.65
CA ASP A 43 13.15 12.37 8.93
C ASP A 43 12.91 12.25 10.45
N GLU A 44 11.96 13.00 10.99
CA GLU A 44 11.59 12.91 12.41
C GLU A 44 10.64 11.72 12.68
N GLU A 45 10.07 11.13 11.62
CA GLU A 45 9.09 10.03 11.67
C GLU A 45 9.68 8.63 11.34
N VAL A 46 10.94 8.37 11.70
CA VAL A 46 11.70 7.13 11.39
C VAL A 46 11.02 5.81 11.83
N ARG A 47 9.91 5.85 12.57
CA ARG A 47 9.23 4.68 13.15
C ARG A 47 7.97 4.20 12.40
N VAL A 48 7.53 4.89 11.35
CA VAL A 48 6.37 4.47 10.55
C VAL A 48 6.80 3.94 9.18
N ALA A 49 6.03 3.01 8.60
CA ALA A 49 6.34 2.41 7.29
C ALA A 49 5.98 3.32 6.10
N GLY A 50 5.13 4.32 6.35
CA GLY A 50 4.66 5.34 5.43
C GLY A 50 3.82 6.34 6.22
N HIS A 51 3.49 7.44 5.59
CA HIS A 51 2.46 8.37 6.05
C HIS A 51 1.83 9.06 4.85
N ALA A 52 0.62 9.58 5.04
CA ALA A 52 -0.01 10.46 4.07
C ALA A 52 -0.68 11.63 4.76
N ASP A 53 -0.71 12.77 4.09
CA ASP A 53 -1.53 13.91 4.48
C ASP A 53 -2.90 13.81 3.78
N PRO A 54 -3.99 13.52 4.52
CA PRO A 54 -5.32 13.37 3.92
C PRO A 54 -5.89 14.66 3.33
N GLN A 55 -5.31 15.84 3.65
CA GLN A 55 -5.76 17.13 3.10
C GLN A 55 -5.12 17.43 1.75
N THR A 56 -3.84 17.08 1.58
CA THR A 56 -3.08 17.38 0.36
C THR A 56 -2.98 16.18 -0.58
N GLY A 57 -3.22 14.96 -0.08
CA GLY A 57 -3.01 13.72 -0.83
C GLY A 57 -1.53 13.38 -1.03
N TYR A 58 -0.63 14.01 -0.27
CA TYR A 58 0.80 13.71 -0.33
C TYR A 58 1.08 12.43 0.47
N ILE A 59 1.64 11.43 -0.19
CA ILE A 59 2.01 10.13 0.39
C ILE A 59 3.52 10.02 0.41
N VAL A 60 4.08 9.66 1.57
CA VAL A 60 5.47 9.26 1.71
C VAL A 60 5.52 7.79 2.07
N ILE A 61 6.26 7.02 1.28
CA ILE A 61 6.56 5.62 1.56
C ILE A 61 7.99 5.55 2.07
N GLN A 62 8.16 5.10 3.32
CA GLN A 62 9.45 5.12 4.01
C GLN A 62 10.38 4.01 3.51
N TYR A 63 11.68 4.24 3.55
CA TYR A 63 12.66 3.18 3.27
C TYR A 63 12.51 2.03 4.30
N PRO A 64 12.54 0.74 3.89
CA PRO A 64 12.81 0.21 2.55
C PRO A 64 11.56 -0.10 1.71
N ARG A 65 10.36 0.35 2.09
CA ARG A 65 9.07 -0.11 1.54
C ARG A 65 8.93 0.08 0.04
N CYS A 66 9.41 1.19 -0.54
CA CYS A 66 9.39 1.32 -2.01
C CYS A 66 10.27 0.30 -2.73
N SER A 67 11.44 -0.05 -2.18
CA SER A 67 12.29 -1.10 -2.77
C SER A 67 11.60 -2.45 -2.72
N LEU A 68 11.03 -2.78 -1.57
CA LEU A 68 10.26 -4.02 -1.40
C LEU A 68 9.02 -4.05 -2.29
N LEU A 69 8.37 -2.92 -2.53
CA LEU A 69 7.24 -2.86 -3.46
C LEU A 69 7.70 -3.02 -4.92
N MET A 70 8.87 -2.49 -5.30
CA MET A 70 9.46 -2.75 -6.61
C MET A 70 9.79 -4.24 -6.78
N ASP A 71 10.36 -4.87 -5.76
CA ASP A 71 10.67 -6.29 -5.74
C ASP A 71 9.38 -7.14 -5.82
N TYR A 72 8.35 -6.79 -5.04
CA TYR A 72 7.01 -7.38 -5.13
C TYR A 72 6.48 -7.39 -6.57
N ILE A 73 6.56 -6.26 -7.27
CA ILE A 73 6.07 -6.13 -8.65
C ILE A 73 6.92 -6.94 -9.64
N ALA A 74 8.23 -7.06 -9.39
CA ALA A 74 9.15 -7.80 -10.24
C ALA A 74 8.97 -9.33 -10.14
N HIS A 75 8.61 -9.85 -8.96
CA HIS A 75 8.45 -11.30 -8.73
C HIS A 75 7.27 -11.64 -7.79
N PRO A 76 6.03 -11.28 -8.16
CA PRO A 76 4.89 -11.36 -7.24
C PRO A 76 4.49 -12.80 -6.88
N ASP A 77 4.90 -13.80 -7.67
CA ASP A 77 4.62 -15.22 -7.48
C ASP A 77 5.41 -15.85 -6.31
N ARG A 78 6.47 -15.18 -5.87
CA ARG A 78 7.33 -15.59 -4.75
C ARG A 78 7.50 -14.49 -3.71
N ALA A 79 6.48 -13.63 -3.59
CA ALA A 79 6.51 -12.49 -2.70
C ALA A 79 6.76 -12.92 -1.25
N SER A 80 7.74 -12.29 -0.62
CA SER A 80 8.01 -12.42 0.81
C SER A 80 6.96 -11.68 1.64
N LYS A 81 6.98 -11.96 2.95
CA LYS A 81 6.16 -11.23 3.93
C LYS A 81 6.30 -9.71 3.80
N GLU A 82 7.53 -9.21 3.74
CA GLU A 82 7.79 -7.76 3.76
C GLU A 82 7.39 -7.09 2.44
N GLU A 83 7.45 -7.82 1.33
CA GLU A 83 6.96 -7.37 0.01
C GLU A 83 5.43 -7.25 0.00
N ILE A 84 4.71 -8.25 0.53
CA ILE A 84 3.24 -8.19 0.70
C ILE A 84 2.84 -7.07 1.67
N ILE A 85 3.58 -6.88 2.77
CA ILE A 85 3.34 -5.76 3.69
C ILE A 85 3.56 -4.42 2.98
N SER A 86 4.56 -4.32 2.10
CA SER A 86 4.84 -3.07 1.37
C SER A 86 3.75 -2.73 0.37
N LEU A 87 3.12 -3.73 -0.26
CA LEU A 87 1.87 -3.54 -1.00
C LEU A 87 0.77 -2.96 -0.11
N ASN A 88 0.54 -3.57 1.07
CA ASN A 88 -0.49 -3.08 1.98
C ASN A 88 -0.19 -1.66 2.48
N THR A 89 1.06 -1.32 2.80
CA THR A 89 1.45 0.04 3.17
C THR A 89 1.08 1.02 2.07
N PHE A 90 1.41 0.74 0.81
CA PHE A 90 1.01 1.59 -0.30
C PHE A 90 -0.51 1.76 -0.42
N THR A 91 -1.27 0.66 -0.29
CA THR A 91 -2.74 0.72 -0.32
C THR A 91 -3.30 1.51 0.87
N HIS A 92 -2.73 1.33 2.06
CA HIS A 92 -3.07 2.02 3.30
C HIS A 92 -2.89 3.52 3.16
N GLU A 93 -1.71 3.99 2.76
CA GLU A 93 -1.47 5.41 2.56
C GLU A 93 -2.37 6.01 1.47
N SER A 94 -2.73 5.22 0.46
CA SER A 94 -3.70 5.65 -0.56
C SER A 94 -5.10 5.87 0.02
N MET A 95 -5.49 5.14 1.07
CA MET A 95 -6.77 5.35 1.75
C MET A 95 -6.73 6.59 2.65
N HIS A 96 -5.59 6.87 3.28
CA HIS A 96 -5.39 8.15 3.96
C HIS A 96 -5.47 9.32 2.98
N ALA A 97 -4.79 9.23 1.83
CA ALA A 97 -4.84 10.27 0.79
C ALA A 97 -6.23 10.48 0.18
N ARG A 98 -7.15 9.52 0.34
CA ARG A 98 -8.58 9.67 0.00
C ARG A 98 -9.37 10.52 1.01
N GLY A 99 -8.80 10.80 2.19
CA GLY A 99 -9.44 11.57 3.26
C GLY A 99 -9.85 10.74 4.48
N GLU A 100 -9.43 9.48 4.60
CA GLU A 100 -9.63 8.71 5.84
C GLU A 100 -8.57 9.08 6.87
N TYR A 101 -8.96 9.28 8.13
CA TYR A 101 -8.05 9.68 9.22
C TYR A 101 -7.92 8.59 10.29
N ASN A 102 -8.83 7.62 10.31
CA ASN A 102 -8.83 6.58 11.32
C ASN A 102 -7.99 5.37 10.88
N GLU A 103 -6.86 5.14 11.54
CA GLU A 103 -5.92 4.03 11.26
C GLU A 103 -6.59 2.66 11.06
N ALA A 104 -7.48 2.26 11.96
CA ALA A 104 -8.15 0.95 11.86
C ALA A 104 -9.09 0.88 10.65
N LYS A 105 -9.76 1.99 10.31
CA LYS A 105 -10.61 2.07 9.14
C LYS A 105 -9.78 2.14 7.85
N THR A 106 -8.71 2.95 7.83
CA THR A 106 -7.75 3.00 6.72
C THR A 106 -7.19 1.62 6.42
N GLU A 107 -6.73 0.92 7.46
CA GLU A 107 -6.20 -0.43 7.33
C GLU A 107 -7.25 -1.38 6.77
N CYS A 108 -8.48 -1.32 7.26
CA CYS A 108 -9.55 -2.16 6.73
C CYS A 108 -9.87 -1.88 5.26
N GLN A 109 -9.85 -0.61 4.87
CA GLN A 109 -10.04 -0.19 3.49
C GLN A 109 -8.91 -0.67 2.59
N ALA A 110 -7.68 -0.71 3.11
CA ALA A 110 -6.50 -1.23 2.43
C ALA A 110 -6.57 -2.74 2.26
N VAL A 111 -6.89 -3.48 3.33
CA VAL A 111 -7.11 -4.93 3.31
C VAL A 111 -8.10 -5.30 2.21
N GLN A 112 -9.22 -4.60 2.10
CA GLN A 112 -10.24 -4.84 1.08
C GLN A 112 -9.76 -4.54 -0.34
N ARG A 113 -8.81 -3.61 -0.52
CA ARG A 113 -8.32 -3.16 -1.83
C ARG A 113 -6.99 -3.75 -2.25
N ASN A 114 -6.31 -4.55 -1.43
CA ASN A 114 -5.01 -5.12 -1.78
C ASN A 114 -5.03 -5.92 -3.08
N TYR A 115 -6.12 -6.68 -3.35
CA TYR A 115 -6.30 -7.37 -4.63
C TYR A 115 -6.33 -6.38 -5.80
N ARG A 116 -7.18 -5.34 -5.72
CA ARG A 116 -7.26 -4.27 -6.73
C ARG A 116 -5.92 -3.55 -6.90
N ALA A 117 -5.26 -3.18 -5.81
CA ALA A 117 -3.98 -2.49 -5.83
C ALA A 117 -2.91 -3.32 -6.55
N ALA A 118 -2.77 -4.60 -6.22
CA ALA A 118 -1.86 -5.51 -6.90
C ALA A 118 -2.15 -5.59 -8.41
N LYS A 119 -3.42 -5.68 -8.81
CA LYS A 119 -3.81 -5.70 -10.23
C LYS A 119 -3.47 -4.42 -10.97
N LEU A 120 -3.71 -3.25 -10.35
CA LEU A 120 -3.33 -1.96 -10.92
C LEU A 120 -1.81 -1.83 -11.08
N LEU A 121 -1.04 -2.46 -10.19
CA LEU A 121 0.41 -2.54 -10.27
C LEU A 121 0.92 -3.58 -11.30
N GLY A 122 0.02 -4.28 -11.99
CA GLY A 122 0.35 -5.22 -13.08
C GLY A 122 0.53 -6.68 -12.64
N VAL A 123 0.19 -7.03 -11.39
CA VAL A 123 0.28 -8.40 -10.89
C VAL A 123 -0.80 -9.29 -11.55
N PRO A 124 -0.46 -10.51 -12.00
CA PRO A 124 -1.44 -11.44 -12.55
C PRO A 124 -2.56 -11.77 -11.56
N ASP A 125 -3.78 -11.90 -12.07
CA ASP A 125 -5.02 -11.99 -11.27
C ASP A 125 -4.97 -13.01 -10.12
N GLY A 126 -4.62 -14.27 -10.40
CA GLY A 126 -4.54 -15.32 -9.39
C GLY A 126 -3.46 -15.06 -8.33
N ILE A 127 -2.35 -14.42 -8.71
CA ILE A 127 -1.26 -14.07 -7.80
C ILE A 127 -1.63 -12.87 -6.94
N ALA A 128 -2.27 -11.85 -7.52
CA ALA A 128 -2.78 -10.69 -6.80
C ALA A 128 -3.76 -11.11 -5.70
N LYS A 129 -4.67 -12.01 -6.04
CA LYS A 129 -5.66 -12.58 -5.11
C LYS A 129 -5.00 -13.37 -3.99
N GLN A 130 -4.09 -14.28 -4.33
CA GLN A 130 -3.37 -15.09 -3.34
C GLN A 130 -2.61 -14.19 -2.35
N ASN A 131 -1.86 -13.22 -2.84
CA ASN A 131 -1.07 -12.29 -2.01
C ASN A 131 -1.97 -11.43 -1.10
N ALA A 132 -3.11 -10.96 -1.61
CA ALA A 132 -4.06 -10.18 -0.81
C ALA A 132 -4.69 -11.03 0.31
N LEU A 133 -5.09 -12.27 0.02
CA LEU A 133 -5.61 -13.21 1.01
C LEU A 133 -4.55 -13.60 2.05
N ASP A 134 -3.30 -13.79 1.62
CA ASP A 134 -2.19 -14.07 2.51
C ASP A 134 -1.95 -12.91 3.48
N TYR A 135 -2.06 -11.67 3.01
CA TYR A 135 -2.00 -10.51 3.90
C TYR A 135 -3.08 -10.56 4.98
N TYR A 136 -4.34 -10.74 4.54
CA TYR A 136 -5.48 -10.74 5.46
C TYR A 136 -5.37 -11.86 6.50
N LYS A 137 -5.13 -13.10 6.06
CA LYS A 137 -5.15 -14.29 6.93
C LYS A 137 -3.94 -14.38 7.85
N ASN A 138 -2.75 -14.08 7.33
CA ASN A 138 -1.51 -14.36 8.03
C ASN A 138 -0.91 -13.14 8.74
N TYR A 139 -1.32 -11.92 8.36
CA TYR A 139 -0.84 -10.69 8.98
C TYR A 139 -1.97 -9.93 9.67
N TYR A 140 -2.97 -9.46 8.94
CA TYR A 140 -4.01 -8.59 9.51
C TYR A 140 -4.75 -9.26 10.70
N LEU A 141 -5.22 -10.50 10.54
CA LEU A 141 -5.95 -11.22 11.60
C LEU A 141 -5.09 -11.57 12.82
N MET A 142 -3.76 -11.50 12.70
CA MET A 142 -2.83 -11.75 13.80
C MET A 142 -2.45 -10.47 14.56
N ARG A 143 -2.91 -9.29 14.11
CA ARG A 143 -2.61 -8.00 14.74
C ARG A 143 -3.42 -7.80 16.02
N SER A 144 -2.88 -6.97 16.90
CA SER A 144 -3.51 -6.55 18.16
C SER A 144 -3.24 -5.07 18.49
N ASP A 145 -2.75 -4.31 17.51
CA ASP A 145 -2.42 -2.89 17.61
C ASP A 145 -3.59 -2.00 17.15
N SER A 146 -3.35 -0.68 17.09
CA SER A 146 -4.36 0.33 16.76
C SER A 146 -4.93 0.24 15.34
N TYR A 147 -4.31 -0.56 14.46
CA TYR A 147 -4.76 -0.75 13.09
C TYR A 147 -5.73 -1.94 12.98
N PHE A 148 -5.81 -2.79 14.00
CA PHE A 148 -6.70 -3.94 13.99
C PHE A 148 -8.11 -3.59 14.47
N SER A 149 -9.09 -4.07 13.73
CA SER A 149 -10.50 -4.07 14.10
C SER A 149 -11.16 -5.40 13.77
N LYS A 150 -11.89 -5.95 14.75
CA LYS A 150 -12.74 -7.15 14.56
C LYS A 150 -13.91 -6.88 13.60
N GLU A 151 -14.26 -5.61 13.40
CA GLU A 151 -15.29 -5.19 12.46
C GLU A 151 -14.80 -5.20 11.00
N CYS A 152 -13.50 -5.39 10.77
CA CYS A 152 -12.95 -5.55 9.43
C CYS A 152 -12.95 -7.03 9.02
N SER A 153 -14.08 -7.48 8.50
CA SER A 153 -14.29 -8.86 8.03
C SER A 153 -15.53 -8.87 7.13
N PRO A 154 -15.72 -9.92 6.30
CA PRO A 154 -16.91 -10.05 5.48
C PRO A 154 -18.19 -9.88 6.31
N ASP A 155 -19.14 -9.11 5.77
CA ASP A 155 -20.46 -8.84 6.35
C ASP A 155 -20.44 -8.21 7.76
N LYS A 156 -19.34 -7.53 8.11
CA LYS A 156 -19.20 -6.76 9.36
C LYS A 156 -19.27 -5.27 9.10
N LYS A 157 -19.25 -4.48 10.18
CA LYS A 157 -19.50 -3.03 10.13
C LYS A 157 -18.51 -2.24 9.26
N MET A 158 -17.28 -2.73 9.09
CA MET A 158 -16.27 -2.08 8.24
C MET A 158 -16.11 -2.73 6.86
N ASP A 159 -16.94 -3.73 6.50
CA ASP A 159 -17.02 -4.22 5.14
C ASP A 159 -17.67 -3.15 4.25
N GLU A 160 -16.96 -2.72 3.20
CA GLU A 160 -17.47 -1.77 2.22
C GLU A 160 -18.23 -2.46 1.08
N HIS A 161 -18.32 -3.79 1.11
CA HIS A 161 -19.03 -4.61 0.13
C HIS A 161 -18.56 -4.36 -1.31
N LEU A 162 -17.25 -4.15 -1.49
CA LEU A 162 -16.65 -3.98 -2.81
C LEU A 162 -16.75 -5.28 -3.61
N SER A 163 -17.15 -5.17 -4.88
CA SER A 163 -17.26 -6.35 -5.76
C SER A 163 -15.95 -7.08 -5.96
N ASP A 164 -14.84 -6.35 -5.90
CA ASP A 164 -13.46 -6.84 -6.00
C ASP A 164 -12.72 -6.72 -4.65
N SER A 165 -13.45 -6.88 -3.54
CA SER A 165 -12.83 -6.98 -2.22
C SER A 165 -11.93 -8.21 -2.16
N THR A 166 -10.80 -8.11 -1.45
CA THR A 166 -9.88 -9.23 -1.17
C THR A 166 -10.56 -10.52 -0.72
N TRP A 167 -11.72 -10.46 -0.05
CA TRP A 167 -12.46 -11.63 0.42
C TRP A 167 -13.64 -12.06 -0.43
N ASN A 168 -14.01 -11.30 -1.47
CA ASN A 168 -15.10 -11.64 -2.40
C ASN A 168 -14.63 -12.38 -3.65
N GLU A 169 -13.32 -12.38 -3.86
CA GLU A 169 -12.67 -13.19 -4.89
C GLU A 169 -12.27 -14.53 -4.28
#